data_AF-A0A7X5ZT75-F1
#
_entry.id   AF-A0A7X5ZT75-F1
#
_cell.length_a   1.000
_cell.length_b   1.000
_cell.length_c   1.000
_cell.angle_alpha   90.00
_cell.angle_beta   90.00
_cell.angle_gamma   90.00
#
_symmetry.space_group_name_H-M   'P 1'
#
loop_
_entity.id
_entity.type
_entity.pdbx_description
1 polymer ?
#
loop_
_entity_poly.entity_id
_entity_poly.type
_entity_poly.pdbx_seq_one_letter_code
_entity_poly.pdbx_strand_id
1 'polypeptide(L)'
;MSTAHFATVEAYNAAHPDSPLPTEAPGRNGLRGYHAAMRGVTDDVADTGASLTVEFLPGGAPSPEGPDRIGTVVATRWGEGPVLVLAEAVSLRAAWEAVKRHWPTRLSEVRAALSDLGT
;
A
#
# COMPACT_ATOMS: atom_id res chain seq x y z
N MET A 1 -13.35 -4.24 8.61
CA MET A 1 -12.18 -5.14 8.54
C MET A 1 -11.08 -4.62 9.45
N SER A 2 -10.48 -5.46 10.28
CA SER A 2 -9.33 -5.09 11.13
C SER A 2 -8.09 -4.95 10.25
N THR A 3 -7.40 -3.82 10.32
CA THR A 3 -6.14 -3.57 9.61
C THR A 3 -5.04 -4.37 10.30
N ALA A 4 -4.42 -5.34 9.63
CA ALA A 4 -3.23 -5.98 10.20
C ALA A 4 -2.08 -4.97 10.25
N HIS A 5 -1.41 -4.86 11.38
CA HIS A 5 -0.34 -3.91 11.64
C HIS A 5 0.92 -4.65 12.06
N PHE A 6 2.02 -4.38 11.37
CA PHE A 6 3.33 -4.95 11.64
C PHE A 6 4.31 -3.84 12.02
N ALA A 7 5.02 -4.03 13.12
CA ALA A 7 5.98 -3.05 13.62
C ALA A 7 7.17 -2.85 12.67
N THR A 8 7.58 -3.89 11.94
CA THR A 8 8.72 -3.85 11.03
C THR A 8 8.41 -4.51 9.68
N VAL A 9 9.25 -4.22 8.69
CA VAL A 9 9.17 -4.81 7.35
C VAL A 9 9.42 -6.32 7.40
N GLU A 10 10.35 -6.77 8.24
CA GLU A 10 10.69 -8.19 8.40
C GLU A 10 9.51 -8.98 8.97
N ALA A 11 8.81 -8.41 9.95
CA ALA A 11 7.62 -9.04 10.53
C ALA A 11 6.49 -9.15 9.50
N TYR A 12 6.29 -8.11 8.68
CA TYR A 12 5.34 -8.15 7.57
C TYR A 12 5.73 -9.21 6.53
N ASN A 13 6.99 -9.23 6.08
CA ASN A 13 7.48 -10.16 5.05
C ASN A 13 7.43 -11.62 5.52
N ALA A 14 7.66 -11.88 6.82
CA ALA A 14 7.51 -13.22 7.39
C ALA A 14 6.06 -13.71 7.33
N ALA A 15 5.08 -12.81 7.47
CA ALA A 15 3.65 -13.13 7.36
C ALA A 15 3.13 -13.16 5.90
N HIS A 16 3.77 -12.41 5.00
CA HIS A 16 3.35 -12.27 3.59
C HIS A 16 4.49 -12.61 2.61
N PRO A 17 4.95 -13.89 2.58
CA PRO A 17 6.10 -14.30 1.76
C PRO A 17 5.87 -14.10 0.25
N ASP A 18 4.62 -14.12 -0.20
CA ASP A 18 4.24 -13.98 -1.62
C ASP A 18 4.10 -12.51 -2.08
N SER A 19 4.12 -11.55 -1.15
CA SER A 19 4.01 -10.11 -1.45
C SER A 19 5.02 -9.29 -0.63
N PRO A 20 6.33 -9.58 -0.77
CA PRO A 20 7.34 -8.96 0.07
C PRO A 20 7.50 -7.47 -0.23
N LEU A 21 7.69 -6.70 0.83
CA LEU A 21 8.17 -5.33 0.79
C LEU A 21 9.71 -5.36 0.77
N PRO A 22 10.40 -4.73 -0.19
CA PRO A 22 11.85 -4.70 -0.24
C PRO A 22 12.48 -4.10 1.04
N THR A 23 13.46 -4.79 1.61
CA THR A 23 14.18 -4.36 2.82
C THR A 23 15.34 -3.42 2.53
N GLU A 24 15.72 -3.25 1.27
CA GLU A 24 16.80 -2.34 0.86
C GLU A 24 16.25 -1.07 0.21
N ALA A 25 16.87 0.08 0.52
CA ALA A 25 16.43 1.39 0.02
C ALA A 25 16.32 1.49 -1.52
N PRO A 26 17.26 0.94 -2.33
CA PRO A 26 17.10 0.97 -3.79
C PRO A 26 15.86 0.22 -4.26
N GLY A 27 15.56 -0.93 -3.65
CA GLY A 27 14.36 -1.71 -3.96
C GLY A 27 13.08 -0.98 -3.56
N ARG A 28 13.07 -0.30 -2.41
CA ARG A 28 11.95 0.53 -1.95
C ARG A 28 11.72 1.73 -2.87
N ASN A 29 12.76 2.48 -3.20
CA ASN A 29 12.68 3.67 -4.04
C ASN A 29 12.26 3.35 -5.48
N GLY A 30 12.46 2.11 -5.93
CA GLY A 30 11.99 1.62 -7.22
C GLY A 30 10.50 1.25 -7.24
N LEU A 31 9.82 1.19 -6.09
CA LEU A 31 8.40 0.87 -6.05
C LEU A 31 7.57 2.03 -6.60
N ARG A 32 6.65 1.69 -7.49
CA ARG A 32 5.60 2.60 -7.92
C ARG A 32 4.47 2.60 -6.88
N GLY A 33 4.65 3.41 -5.85
CA GLY A 33 3.63 3.67 -4.82
C GLY A 33 2.73 4.87 -5.15
N TYR A 34 1.72 5.11 -4.30
CA TYR A 34 0.88 6.30 -4.33
C TYR A 34 1.19 7.21 -3.14
N HIS A 35 1.37 8.50 -3.43
CA HIS A 35 1.51 9.57 -2.45
C HIS A 35 0.71 10.78 -2.94
N ALA A 36 -0.21 11.28 -2.12
CA ALA A 36 -1.07 12.39 -2.51
C ALA A 36 -0.26 13.69 -2.63
N ALA A 37 -0.13 14.23 -3.85
CA ALA A 37 0.52 15.52 -4.14
C ALA A 37 1.90 15.71 -3.47
N MET A 38 2.74 14.67 -3.46
CA MET A 38 4.06 14.63 -2.79
C MET A 38 4.01 14.79 -1.25
N ARG A 39 2.84 14.98 -0.64
CA ARG A 39 2.66 15.13 0.81
C ARG A 39 2.37 13.81 1.52
N GLY A 40 2.08 12.75 0.77
CA GLY A 40 1.66 11.45 1.30
C GLY A 40 0.20 11.43 1.74
N VAL A 41 -0.22 10.30 2.30
CA VAL A 41 -1.57 10.04 2.81
C VAL A 41 -1.57 10.20 4.32
N THR A 42 -2.46 11.01 4.88
CA THR A 42 -2.54 11.22 6.32
C THR A 42 -3.16 9.99 7.00
N ASP A 43 -2.47 9.47 8.02
CA ASP A 43 -2.99 8.43 8.89
C ASP A 43 -4.01 9.00 9.91
N ASP A 44 -5.27 8.95 9.51
CA ASP A 44 -6.44 9.26 10.32
C ASP A 44 -7.12 8.01 10.91
N VAL A 45 -6.56 6.82 10.69
CA VAL A 45 -7.12 5.55 11.15
C VAL A 45 -6.50 5.13 12.47
N ALA A 46 -5.17 5.25 12.61
CA ALA A 46 -4.49 5.05 13.89
C ALA A 46 -4.29 6.37 14.65
N ASP A 47 -4.85 7.48 14.14
CA ASP A 47 -4.80 8.84 14.70
C ASP A 47 -3.36 9.32 15.01
N THR A 48 -2.39 8.85 14.23
CA THR A 48 -0.98 9.26 14.40
C THR A 48 -0.68 10.59 13.69
N GLY A 49 -1.52 10.98 12.72
CA GLY A 49 -1.29 12.14 11.86
C GLY A 49 -0.07 11.98 10.93
N ALA A 50 0.54 10.79 10.89
CA ALA A 50 1.72 10.53 10.06
C ALA A 50 1.36 10.64 8.57
N SER A 51 2.32 11.11 7.78
CA SER A 51 2.26 11.01 6.33
C SER A 51 2.80 9.65 5.89
N LEU A 52 1.96 8.90 5.18
CA LEU A 52 2.25 7.55 4.71
C LEU A 52 2.30 7.48 3.18
N THR A 53 3.01 6.49 2.67
CA THR A 53 3.02 6.09 1.27
C THR A 53 2.24 4.80 1.13
N VAL A 54 1.37 4.72 0.12
CA VAL A 54 0.64 3.49 -0.20
C VAL A 54 1.46 2.69 -1.20
N GLU A 55 1.89 1.50 -0.80
CA GLU A 55 2.70 0.60 -1.60
C GLU A 55 1.85 -0.57 -2.11
N PHE A 56 2.17 -1.01 -3.33
CA PHE A 56 1.49 -2.12 -4.01
C PHE A 56 2.50 -3.25 -4.16
N LEU A 57 2.24 -4.39 -3.54
CA LEU A 57 3.20 -5.47 -3.41
C LEU A 57 2.64 -6.76 -4.02
N PRO A 58 3.46 -7.56 -4.72
CA PRO A 58 4.88 -7.34 -4.98
C PRO A 58 5.16 -6.37 -6.14
N GLY A 59 6.27 -5.62 -6.02
CA GLY A 59 6.91 -4.94 -7.15
C GLY A 59 6.19 -3.70 -7.69
N GLY A 60 5.43 -2.98 -6.86
CA GLY A 60 4.80 -1.71 -7.17
C GLY A 60 3.50 -1.84 -7.98
N ALA A 61 2.82 -0.71 -8.16
CA ALA A 61 1.62 -0.66 -8.98
C ALA A 61 1.98 -0.92 -10.46
N PRO A 62 1.32 -1.86 -11.15
CA PRO A 62 1.61 -2.19 -12.54
C PRO A 62 1.56 -0.95 -13.46
N SER A 63 2.47 -0.88 -14.43
CA SER A 63 2.36 0.09 -15.52
C SER A 63 1.12 -0.21 -16.38
N PRO A 64 0.59 0.75 -17.15
CA PRO A 64 -0.56 0.52 -18.02
C PRO A 64 -0.39 -0.71 -18.93
N GLU A 65 0.81 -0.94 -19.43
CA GLU A 65 1.18 -2.03 -20.36
C GLU A 65 1.72 -3.29 -19.66
N GLY A 66 2.01 -3.22 -18.36
CA GLY A 66 2.58 -4.33 -17.60
C GLY A 66 1.57 -5.44 -17.30
N PRO A 67 2.01 -6.66 -16.97
CA PRO A 67 1.08 -7.68 -16.49
C PRO A 67 0.42 -7.25 -15.18
N ASP A 68 -0.84 -7.60 -14.99
CA ASP A 68 -1.48 -7.50 -13.68
C ASP A 68 -0.94 -8.58 -12.74
N ARG A 69 -1.03 -8.32 -11.44
CA ARG A 69 -0.58 -9.20 -10.37
C ARG A 69 -1.60 -9.17 -9.24
N ILE A 70 -1.83 -10.32 -8.63
CA ILE A 70 -2.55 -10.39 -7.37
C ILE A 70 -1.54 -10.15 -6.24
N GLY A 71 -1.92 -9.35 -5.25
CA GLY A 71 -1.04 -9.06 -4.13
C GLY A 71 -1.68 -8.25 -3.02
N THR A 72 -0.83 -7.55 -2.26
CA THR A 72 -1.19 -6.81 -1.06
C THR A 72 -0.95 -5.32 -1.25
N VAL A 73 -1.88 -4.50 -0.77
CA VAL A 73 -1.71 -3.05 -0.69
C VAL A 73 -1.46 -2.68 0.77
N VAL A 74 -0.38 -1.97 1.01
CA VAL A 74 0.03 -1.56 2.36
C VAL A 74 0.26 -0.06 2.45
N ALA A 75 0.21 0.51 3.66
CA ALA A 75 0.73 1.83 3.94
C ALA A 75 1.97 1.75 4.82
N THR A 76 2.97 2.58 4.50
CA THR A 76 4.29 2.60 5.14
C THR A 76 4.77 4.04 5.30
N ARG A 77 5.85 4.26 6.07
CA ARG A 77 6.54 5.56 6.09
C ARG A 77 7.64 5.55 5.03
N TRP A 78 7.29 5.83 3.77
CA TRP A 78 8.24 5.79 2.65
C TRP A 78 8.95 4.44 2.50
N GLY A 79 8.18 3.36 2.61
CA GLY A 79 8.65 1.98 2.55
C GLY A 79 9.31 1.47 3.85
N GLU A 80 9.42 2.32 4.88
CA GLU A 80 9.83 1.91 6.22
C GLU A 80 8.62 1.48 7.08
N GLY A 81 8.92 0.76 8.17
CA GLY A 81 7.92 0.43 9.19
C GLY A 81 7.38 1.67 9.93
N PRO A 82 6.18 1.57 10.55
CA PRO A 82 5.29 0.41 10.58
C PRO A 82 4.61 0.11 9.24
N VAL A 83 4.20 -1.14 9.03
CA VAL A 83 3.48 -1.59 7.83
C VAL A 83 2.00 -1.85 8.18
N LEU A 84 1.10 -1.15 7.51
CA LEU A 84 -0.35 -1.28 7.68
C LEU A 84 -0.95 -1.97 6.46
N VAL A 85 -1.57 -3.14 6.63
CA VAL A 85 -2.21 -3.87 5.52
C VAL A 85 -3.58 -3.29 5.23
N LEU A 86 -3.76 -2.76 4.02
CA LEU A 86 -5.00 -2.10 3.60
C LEU A 86 -5.93 -3.03 2.82
N ALA A 87 -5.36 -3.91 1.99
CA ALA A 87 -6.06 -4.93 1.24
C ALA A 87 -5.12 -6.08 0.91
N GLU A 88 -5.66 -7.30 0.86
CA GLU A 88 -4.93 -8.53 0.55
C GLU A 88 -5.60 -9.27 -0.60
N ALA A 89 -4.82 -10.04 -1.36
CA ALA A 89 -5.29 -10.86 -2.47
C ALA A 89 -6.12 -10.09 -3.52
N VAL A 90 -5.74 -8.84 -3.81
CA VAL A 90 -6.41 -7.98 -4.80
C VAL A 90 -5.59 -7.85 -6.09
N SER A 91 -6.27 -7.58 -7.20
CA SER A 91 -5.62 -7.09 -8.43
C SER A 91 -4.93 -5.76 -8.14
N LEU A 92 -3.59 -5.72 -8.27
CA LEU A 92 -2.82 -4.50 -8.04
C LEU A 92 -3.16 -3.42 -9.07
N ARG A 93 -3.53 -3.80 -10.30
CA ARG A 93 -4.04 -2.86 -11.30
C ARG A 93 -5.37 -2.26 -10.87
N ALA A 94 -6.34 -3.07 -10.46
CA ALA A 94 -7.64 -2.57 -10.01
C ALA A 94 -7.50 -1.67 -8.79
N ALA A 95 -6.65 -2.06 -7.82
CA ALA A 95 -6.31 -1.26 -6.65
C ALA A 95 -5.69 0.09 -7.04
N TRP A 96 -4.73 0.08 -7.95
CA TRP A 96 -4.10 1.31 -8.43
C TRP A 96 -5.10 2.25 -9.11
N GLU A 97 -5.97 1.72 -9.97
CA GLU A 97 -7.00 2.52 -10.65
C GLU A 97 -8.04 3.08 -9.66
N ALA A 98 -8.46 2.29 -8.66
CA ALA A 98 -9.37 2.74 -7.62
C ALA A 98 -8.77 3.91 -6.82
N VAL A 99 -7.53 3.76 -6.34
CA VAL A 99 -6.82 4.82 -5.60
C VAL A 99 -6.66 6.07 -6.46
N LYS A 100 -6.22 5.94 -7.72
CA LYS A 100 -6.09 7.09 -8.62
C LYS A 100 -7.43 7.80 -8.89
N ARG A 101 -8.51 7.04 -9.06
CA ARG A 101 -9.84 7.57 -9.37
C ARG A 101 -10.36 8.45 -8.23
N HIS A 102 -10.11 8.03 -6.99
CA HIS A 102 -10.58 8.74 -5.80
C HIS A 102 -9.60 9.80 -5.29
N TRP A 103 -8.33 9.72 -5.69
CA TRP A 103 -7.25 10.62 -5.25
C TRP A 103 -7.28 10.87 -3.73
N PRO A 104 -7.23 9.80 -2.91
CA PRO A 104 -7.38 9.93 -1.48
C PRO A 104 -6.21 10.72 -0.88
N THR A 105 -6.52 11.54 0.11
CA THR A 105 -5.52 12.25 0.93
C THR A 105 -5.44 11.70 2.36
N ARG A 106 -6.42 10.88 2.75
CA ARG A 106 -6.49 10.24 4.07
C ARG A 106 -6.50 8.72 3.96
N LEU A 107 -5.99 8.04 4.98
CA LEU A 107 -5.88 6.58 4.98
C LEU A 107 -7.25 5.92 4.99
N SER A 108 -8.23 6.50 5.69
CA SER A 108 -9.63 6.06 5.64
C SER A 108 -10.22 6.07 4.22
N GLU A 109 -9.87 7.08 3.41
CA GLU A 109 -10.31 7.20 2.01
C GLU A 109 -9.65 6.15 1.12
N VAL A 110 -8.36 5.85 1.35
CA VAL A 110 -7.68 4.74 0.65
C VAL A 110 -8.41 3.42 0.95
N ARG A 111 -8.74 3.16 2.22
CA ARG A 111 -9.46 1.95 2.62
C ARG A 111 -10.84 1.86 1.98
N ALA A 112 -11.58 2.96 1.92
CA ALA A 112 -12.86 3.02 1.24
C ALA A 112 -12.72 2.66 -0.24
N ALA A 113 -11.75 3.28 -0.94
CA ALA A 113 -11.50 3.00 -2.36
C ALA A 113 -11.11 1.53 -2.64
N LEU A 114 -10.40 0.87 -1.72
CA LEU A 114 -10.00 -0.53 -1.86
C LEU A 114 -11.10 -1.53 -1.46
N SER A 115 -12.05 -1.14 -0.62
CA SER A 115 -13.11 -2.03 -0.12
C SER A 115 -14.02 -2.52 -1.25
N ASP A 116 -14.19 -1.73 -2.31
CA ASP A 116 -14.99 -2.05 -3.48
C ASP A 116 -14.39 -3.17 -4.35
N LEU A 117 -13.14 -3.59 -4.08
CA LEU A 117 -12.42 -4.61 -4.85
C LEU A 117 -12.55 -6.02 -4.27
N GLY A 118 -12.99 -6.13 -3.01
CA GLY A 118 -13.00 -7.38 -2.24
C GLY A 118 -14.38 -8.03 -2.10
N THR A 119 -15.31 -7.79 -3.02
CA THR A 119 -16.63 -8.46 -3.06
C THR A 119 -16.69 -9.51 -4.15
#